data_AF-A0A950R6X5-F1
#
_entry.id   AF-A0A950R6X5-F1
#
_cell.length_a   1.000
_cell.length_b   1.000
_cell.length_c   1.000
_cell.angle_alpha   90.00
_cell.angle_beta   90.00
_cell.angle_gamma   90.00
#
_symmetry.space_group_name_H-M   'P 1'
#
loop_
_entity.id
_entity.type
_entity.pdbx_description
1 polymer ?
#
loop_
_entity_poly.entity_id
_entity_poly.type
_entity_poly.pdbx_seq_one_letter_code
_entity_poly.pdbx_strand_id
1 'polypeptide(L)' 'SSPATRPHSEGTQYLFGVGVIYLARSYAVGVEALIPANGPTGRAIGAIAQLHWYFDDLFPRTLGKPVLSW' A
#
# COMPACT_ATOMS: atom_id res chain seq x y z
N SER A 1 -35.10 6.64 -31.56
CA SER A 1 -33.77 6.73 -30.92
C SER A 1 -33.94 6.53 -29.42
N SER A 2 -34.03 5.29 -28.95
CA SER A 2 -34.20 5.04 -27.53
C SER A 2 -32.85 5.19 -26.80
N PRO A 3 -32.76 5.99 -25.74
CA PRO A 3 -31.55 6.24 -24.96
C PRO A 3 -31.37 5.14 -23.89
N ALA A 4 -31.52 3.87 -24.28
CA ALA A 4 -31.37 2.73 -23.40
C ALA A 4 -30.04 2.04 -23.71
N THR A 5 -29.18 1.99 -22.69
CA THR A 5 -28.01 1.11 -22.65
C THR A 5 -26.82 1.61 -23.48
N ARG A 6 -26.11 2.62 -22.96
CA ARG A 6 -24.65 2.48 -22.97
C ARG A 6 -24.38 1.40 -21.93
N PRO A 7 -23.91 0.19 -22.29
CA PRO A 7 -23.43 -0.72 -21.27
C PRO A 7 -22.31 0.05 -20.56
N HIS A 8 -22.51 0.35 -19.27
CA HIS A 8 -21.38 0.68 -18.43
C HIS A 8 -20.47 -0.53 -18.57
N SER A 9 -19.32 -0.35 -19.22
CA SER A 9 -18.36 -1.41 -19.40
C SER A 9 -17.82 -1.76 -18.01
N GLU A 10 -18.56 -2.57 -17.27
CA GLU A 10 -18.16 -3.26 -16.04
C GLU A 10 -17.11 -4.30 -16.42
N GLY A 11 -16.01 -3.83 -17.01
CA GLY A 11 -14.83 -4.64 -17.24
C GLY A 11 -14.10 -4.75 -15.91
N THR A 12 -13.71 -5.97 -15.54
CA THR A 12 -12.85 -6.23 -14.38
C THR A 12 -11.66 -5.29 -14.39
N GLN A 13 -11.43 -4.55 -13.31
CA GLN A 13 -10.29 -3.65 -13.20
C GLN A 13 -9.07 -4.43 -12.70
N TYR A 14 -7.94 -4.25 -13.37
CA TYR A 14 -6.65 -4.82 -12.99
C TYR A 14 -5.65 -3.70 -12.75
N LEU A 15 -4.92 -3.80 -11.64
CA LEU A 15 -3.89 -2.86 -11.22
C LEU A 15 -2.68 -3.66 -10.75
N PHE A 16 -1.50 -3.34 -11.28
CA PHE A 16 -0.25 -3.95 -10.82
C PHE A 16 0.50 -2.97 -9.92
N GLY A 17 0.82 -3.45 -8.72
CA GLY A 17 1.73 -2.81 -7.79
C GLY A 17 3.16 -3.24 -8.04
N VAL A 18 4.04 -2.33 -8.41
CA VAL A 18 5.47 -2.61 -8.62
C VAL A 18 6.29 -1.65 -7.77
N GLY A 19 7.05 -2.18 -6.83
CA GLY A 19 7.76 -1.35 -5.86
C GLY A 19 9.04 -1.96 -5.33
N VAL A 20 9.77 -1.13 -4.59
CA VAL A 20 10.96 -1.52 -3.85
C VAL A 20 10.74 -1.16 -2.39
N ILE A 21 11.14 -2.07 -1.51
CA ILE A 21 11.10 -1.87 -0.06
C ILE A 21 12.52 -1.98 0.46
N TYR A 22 12.94 -0.97 1.22
CA TYR A 22 14.16 -0.99 2.00
C TYR A 22 13.82 -1.40 3.44
N LEU A 23 14.45 -2.48 3.89
CA LEU A 23 14.33 -3.00 5.25
C LEU A 23 15.55 -2.56 6.05
N ALA A 24 15.31 -1.78 7.11
CA ALA A 24 16.30 -1.45 8.12
C ALA A 24 15.95 -2.14 9.44
N ARG A 25 16.89 -2.11 10.38
CA ARG A 25 16.72 -2.71 11.72
C ARG A 25 15.52 -2.12 12.48
N SER A 26 15.29 -0.82 12.35
CA SER A 26 14.28 -0.10 13.14
C SER A 26 13.08 0.39 12.33
N TYR A 27 13.16 0.34 11.00
CA TYR A 27 12.08 0.78 10.12
C TYR A 27 12.15 0.07 8.77
N ALA A 28 11.03 0.04 8.06
CA ALA A 28 10.96 -0.29 6.65
C ALA A 28 10.35 0.89 5.90
N VAL A 29 10.89 1.19 4.73
CA VAL A 29 10.34 2.22 3.85
C VAL A 29 10.19 1.63 2.45
N GLY A 30 9.03 1.82 1.85
CA GLY A 30 8.67 1.30 0.55
C GLY A 30 8.15 2.38 -0.37
N VAL A 31 8.44 2.23 -1.66
CA VAL A 31 7.82 3.03 -2.72
C VAL A 31 7.31 2.08 -3.79
N GLU A 32 6.07 2.28 -4.22
CA GLU A 32 5.39 1.41 -5.18
C GLU A 32 4.64 2.23 -6.22
N ALA A 33 4.79 1.87 -7.49
CA ALA A 33 4.04 2.39 -8.60
C ALA A 33 2.79 1.53 -8.83
N LEU A 34 1.67 2.18 -9.09
CA LEU A 34 0.38 1.58 -9.38
C LEU A 34 0.10 1.73 -10.88
N ILE A 35 0.28 0.64 -11.62
CA ILE A 35 0.19 0.62 -13.08
C ILE A 35 -1.15 0.02 -13.50
N PRO A 36 -2.04 0.79 -14.17
CA PRO A 36 -3.30 0.25 -14.67
C PRO A 36 -3.02 -0.74 -15.82
N ALA A 37 -3.52 -1.95 -15.67
CA ALA A 37 -3.26 -3.03 -16.62
C ALA A 37 -4.29 -3.10 -17.75
N ASN A 38 -5.40 -2.37 -17.63
CA ASN A 38 -6.42 -2.33 -18.68
C ASN A 38 -7.14 -0.98 -18.76
N GLY A 39 -7.83 -0.77 -19.88
CA GLY A 39 -8.59 0.45 -20.16
C GLY A 39 -9.65 0.80 -19.09
N PRO A 40 -10.42 -0.18 -18.56
CA PRO A 40 -11.38 0.06 -17.47
C PRO A 40 -10.77 0.58 -16.15
N THR A 41 -9.52 0.24 -15.82
CA THR A 41 -8.82 0.78 -14.63
C THR A 41 -8.40 2.25 -14.81
N GLY A 42 -8.29 2.73 -16.06
CA GLY A 42 -7.82 4.08 -16.39
C GLY A 42 -6.41 4.08 -16.99
N ARG A 43 -5.84 5.26 -17.25
CA ARG A 43 -4.54 5.43 -17.92
C ARG A 43 -3.47 6.12 -17.08
N ALA A 44 -3.84 6.60 -15.90
CA ALA A 44 -2.91 7.30 -15.02
C ALA A 44 -2.10 6.30 -14.19
N ILE A 45 -0.79 6.48 -14.15
CA ILE A 45 0.09 5.75 -13.24
C ILE A 45 0.06 6.47 -11.89
N GLY A 46 -0.24 5.73 -10.82
CA GLY A 46 -0.16 6.22 -9.46
C GLY A 46 1.16 5.83 -8.79
N ALA A 47 1.45 6.44 -7.64
CA ALA A 47 2.53 5.99 -6.76
C ALA A 47 2.10 6.09 -5.30
N ILE A 48 2.57 5.16 -4.48
CA ILE A 48 2.38 5.13 -3.03
C ILE A 48 3.73 5.02 -2.34
N ALA A 49 3.85 5.65 -1.18
CA ALA A 49 4.98 5.48 -0.27
C ALA A 49 4.47 4.87 1.04
N GLN A 50 5.20 3.90 1.55
CA GLN A 50 4.87 3.17 2.77
C GLN A 50 6.00 3.35 3.78
N LEU A 51 5.63 3.62 5.03
CA LEU A 51 6.57 3.75 6.14
C LEU A 51 6.08 2.87 7.29
N HIS A 52 6.93 1.95 7.72
CA HIS A 52 6.64 1.02 8.81
C HIS A 52 7.74 1.15 9.88
N TRP A 53 7.36 1.38 11.13
CA TRP A 53 8.31 1.48 12.25
C TRP A 53 8.23 0.24 13.14
N TYR A 54 9.39 -0.33 13.46
CA TYR A 54 9.49 -1.43 14.42
C TYR A 54 9.65 -0.85 15.83
N PHE A 55 8.53 -0.61 16.50
CA PHE A 55 8.50 0.03 17.83
C PHE A 55 9.18 -0.79 18.93
N ASP A 56 9.38 -2.09 18.73
CA ASP A 56 10.07 -2.97 19.69
C ASP A 56 11.58 -2.69 19.79
N ASP A 57 12.20 -2.11 18.75
CA ASP A 57 13.65 -1.88 18.66
C ASP A 57 14.04 -0.40 18.88
N LEU A 58 13.07 0.53 18.84
CA LEU A 58 13.29 1.97 19.08
C LEU A 58 13.25 2.34 20.58
N PHE A 59 12.63 1.48 21.40
CA PHE A 59 12.45 1.67 22.84
C PHE A 59 13.01 0.51 23.68
N PRO A 60 14.30 0.14 23.55
CA PRO A 60 14.89 -0.97 24.32
C PRO A 60 14.90 -0.73 25.85
N ARG A 61 14.55 0.47 26.33
CA ARG A 61 14.58 0.84 27.76
C ARG A 61 13.23 1.28 28.36
N THR A 62 12.14 1.40 27.60
CA THR A 62 10.87 1.95 28.12
C THR A 62 9.66 1.02 28.07
N LEU A 63 9.59 0.03 27.16
CA LEU A 63 8.42 -0.88 27.07
C LEU A 63 8.74 -2.36 27.30
N GLY A 64 10.00 -2.71 27.59
CA GLY A 64 10.42 -4.08 27.92
C GLY A 64 10.46 -4.40 29.42
N LYS A 65 10.14 -3.44 30.29
CA LYS A 65 10.06 -3.70 31.74
C LYS A 65 8.62 -4.11 32.08
N PRO A 66 8.40 -5.24 32.77
CA PRO A 66 7.07 -5.61 33.23
C PRO A 66 6.49 -4.46 34.07
N VAL A 67 5.33 -3.95 33.66
CA VAL A 67 4.64 -2.86 34.35
C VAL A 67 4.04 -3.34 35.68
N LEU A 68 3.99 -4.66 35.89
CA LEU A 68 3.54 -5.30 37.13
C LEU A 68 4.55 -6.38 37.53
N SER A 69 5.43 -6.06 38.48
CA SER A 69 6.02 -7.08 39.34
C SER A 69 5.11 -7.20 40.57
N TRP A 70 4.48 -8.36 40.74
CA TRP A 70 3.83 -8.79 41.98
C TRP A 70 4.84 -9.53 42.85
#